data_AF-A0A6A5FQM7-F1
#
_entry.id   AF-A0A6A5FQM7-F1
#
_cell.length_a   1.000
_cell.length_b   1.000
_cell.length_c   1.000
_cell.angle_alpha   90.00
_cell.angle_beta   90.00
_cell.angle_gamma   90.00
#
_symmetry.space_group_name_H-M   'P 1'
#
loop_
_entity.id
_entity.type
_entity.pdbx_description
1 polymer ?
#
loop_
_entity_poly.entity_id
_entity_poly.type
_entity_poly.pdbx_seq_one_letter_code
_entity_poly.pdbx_strand_id
1 'polypeptide(L)'
;MAAELYPAKKLVPSASASSTSSSSIQDQYQQQNLANNNSHSAAAATQGCCNWQGLYPTLRERNSVMFNNEMMADVHFVVGPPGGTQRVPGHKYVLAVGSSVFHAMFYGELAEDQEEIRIPDVEPPSFLAMLKYIYCDEIDLCADTVLATLYAAKKYIVPHLARACVNFLETSLSAKNACVLLSQSCLFEEPDLTQRCWEVIDAQAELALRSEGFCDIDAQTLESILRRETLNAKEMVVFEAALSWAEAECQRRDLAPTIENKRLALGKAIYLIRVPTMLLEDFANGAAQSGVLTLNETNDIFLWYTAANKPELLFCTKPRKGLAPQRCHRFQSCAYRSNQWRYRGRCDSIQFAVDKRVFIAGFGLYGSSCGSAEYSAKIELKRQGVSMAQRHQVLLGRLEQHVPRVLRLPRADRARHLLHRQRGAGRQRAELLRPGGHDGGAVRESDLPVPVLVGQHQRHRRAGRPDPRARLLRLRDARRFSLLHR
;
A
#
# COMPACT_ATOMS: atom_id res chain seq x y z
N MET A 1 -33.98 19.97 11.94
CA MET A 1 -33.80 20.56 13.28
C MET A 1 -32.36 20.32 13.71
N ALA A 2 -31.67 21.41 14.10
CA ALA A 2 -30.37 21.49 14.80
C ALA A 2 -29.19 20.70 14.16
N ALA A 3 -28.19 21.30 13.51
CA ALA A 3 -27.36 22.48 13.78
C ALA A 3 -26.43 22.35 15.01
N GLU A 4 -25.14 22.55 14.71
CA GLU A 4 -24.05 23.11 15.54
C GLU A 4 -23.41 22.28 16.66
N LEU A 5 -22.08 22.06 16.55
CA LEU A 5 -21.14 22.17 17.68
C LEU A 5 -19.75 22.67 17.19
N TYR A 6 -19.51 23.98 17.41
CA TYR A 6 -18.27 24.63 17.90
C TYR A 6 -17.12 25.10 16.95
N PRO A 7 -16.39 26.19 17.33
CA PRO A 7 -16.50 27.48 16.63
C PRO A 7 -15.16 28.08 16.12
N ALA A 8 -15.29 29.10 15.27
CA ALA A 8 -14.22 29.93 14.74
C ALA A 8 -13.61 30.90 15.77
N LYS A 9 -12.28 31.01 15.80
CA LYS A 9 -11.56 32.16 16.38
C LYS A 9 -11.14 33.13 15.28
N LYS A 10 -11.64 34.37 15.37
CA LYS A 10 -11.20 35.55 14.60
C LYS A 10 -9.86 36.07 15.13
N LEU A 11 -8.94 36.40 14.22
CA LEU A 11 -7.82 37.33 14.47
C LEU A 11 -7.75 38.34 13.31
N VAL A 12 -7.67 39.62 13.69
CA VAL A 12 -7.61 40.84 12.84
C VAL A 12 -6.13 41.14 12.50
N PRO A 13 -5.81 41.80 11.37
CA PRO A 13 -4.46 41.78 10.80
C PRO A 13 -3.57 42.93 11.29
N SER A 14 -2.26 42.69 11.34
CA SER A 14 -1.23 43.72 11.48
C SER A 14 -0.33 43.76 10.25
N ALA A 15 -0.07 44.98 9.76
CA ALA A 15 0.57 45.30 8.51
C ALA A 15 2.10 45.18 8.48
N SER A 16 2.61 45.19 7.24
CA SER A 16 3.95 45.57 6.77
C SER A 16 5.11 44.55 6.88
N ALA A 17 5.57 44.07 5.72
CA ALA A 17 6.90 44.35 5.18
C ALA A 17 7.08 43.67 3.81
N SER A 18 7.57 44.44 2.85
CA SER A 18 7.88 44.12 1.46
C SER A 18 8.99 43.08 1.29
N SER A 19 8.82 42.13 0.35
CA SER A 19 9.89 41.75 -0.59
C SER A 19 9.38 40.87 -1.75
N THR A 20 9.66 41.38 -2.93
CA THR A 20 9.79 40.80 -4.28
C THR A 20 9.70 39.28 -4.40
N SER A 21 8.69 38.78 -5.12
CA SER A 21 8.78 37.49 -5.82
C SER A 21 7.89 37.48 -7.07
N SER A 22 8.47 36.98 -8.16
CA SER A 22 7.89 36.83 -9.48
C SER A 22 6.79 35.77 -9.43
N SER A 23 5.52 36.17 -9.45
CA SER A 23 4.39 35.26 -9.58
C SER A 23 4.06 35.01 -11.05
N SER A 24 4.02 33.74 -11.44
CA SER A 24 3.60 33.26 -12.74
C SER A 24 2.13 33.56 -13.01
N ILE A 25 1.82 34.00 -14.24
CA ILE A 25 0.48 34.33 -14.76
C ILE A 25 -0.53 33.17 -14.60
N GLN A 26 -0.07 31.93 -14.39
CA GLN A 26 -0.91 30.76 -14.09
C GLN A 26 -1.71 30.89 -12.79
N ASP A 27 -1.17 31.51 -11.74
CA ASP A 27 -1.85 31.58 -10.43
C ASP A 27 -3.02 32.59 -10.43
N GLN A 28 -2.98 33.60 -11.30
CA GLN A 28 -4.03 34.61 -11.38
C GLN A 28 -5.31 34.09 -12.07
N TYR A 29 -5.19 33.16 -13.02
CA TYR A 29 -6.36 32.58 -13.70
C TYR A 29 -6.97 31.38 -12.94
N GLN A 30 -6.16 30.60 -12.19
CA GLN A 30 -6.70 29.52 -11.36
C GLN A 30 -7.55 30.03 -10.19
N GLN A 31 -7.22 31.20 -9.61
CA GLN A 31 -8.05 31.80 -8.56
C GLN A 31 -9.37 32.39 -9.08
N GLN A 32 -9.45 32.76 -10.35
CA GLN A 32 -10.67 33.34 -10.94
C GLN A 32 -11.74 32.27 -11.23
N ASN A 33 -11.33 31.02 -11.49
CA ASN A 33 -12.26 29.92 -11.79
C ASN A 33 -12.88 29.25 -10.54
N LEU A 34 -12.37 29.52 -9.33
CA LEU A 34 -13.00 29.03 -8.08
C LEU A 34 -14.09 29.98 -7.53
N ALA A 35 -14.23 31.21 -8.06
CA ALA A 35 -15.09 32.23 -7.48
C ALA A 35 -16.48 32.38 -8.16
N ASN A 36 -16.77 31.64 -9.23
CA ASN A 36 -17.94 31.91 -10.07
C ASN A 36 -19.23 31.15 -9.66
N ASN A 37 -19.46 30.98 -8.37
CA ASN A 37 -20.77 30.59 -7.84
C ASN A 37 -21.39 31.78 -7.11
N ASN A 38 -22.50 32.26 -7.69
CA ASN A 38 -23.45 33.30 -7.26
C ASN A 38 -23.24 34.74 -7.73
N SER A 39 -24.37 35.26 -8.23
CA SER A 39 -24.80 36.65 -8.46
C SER A 39 -24.47 37.27 -9.83
N HIS A 40 -25.55 37.43 -10.60
CA HIS A 40 -25.69 38.40 -11.67
C HIS A 40 -25.26 39.79 -11.18
N SER A 41 -24.30 40.40 -11.87
CA SER A 41 -24.16 41.85 -12.01
C SER A 41 -23.34 42.14 -13.27
N ALA A 42 -24.04 42.54 -14.33
CA ALA A 42 -23.45 43.11 -15.53
C ALA A 42 -22.90 44.50 -15.19
N ALA A 43 -21.58 44.70 -15.31
CA ALA A 43 -20.92 45.96 -15.69
C ALA A 43 -19.40 45.88 -15.44
N ALA A 44 -18.66 45.41 -16.44
CA ALA A 44 -17.27 45.81 -16.75
C ALA A 44 -16.71 44.90 -17.85
N ALA A 45 -17.24 45.03 -19.07
CA ALA A 45 -16.60 44.48 -20.26
C ALA A 45 -15.41 45.38 -20.60
N THR A 46 -14.28 45.17 -19.92
CA THR A 46 -12.99 45.74 -20.34
C THR A 46 -12.41 44.82 -21.42
N GLN A 47 -12.45 45.32 -22.66
CA GLN A 47 -11.69 44.84 -23.80
C GLN A 47 -10.25 44.47 -23.40
N GLY A 48 -9.90 43.18 -23.49
CA GLY A 48 -8.53 42.76 -23.20
C GLY A 48 -8.27 41.27 -23.02
N CYS A 49 -8.82 40.38 -23.86
CA CYS A 49 -8.11 39.14 -24.25
C CYS A 49 -8.75 38.43 -25.46
N CYS A 50 -8.84 39.10 -26.62
CA CYS A 50 -9.32 38.47 -27.86
C CYS A 50 -8.28 37.54 -28.54
N ASN A 51 -7.15 37.26 -27.87
CA ASN A 51 -6.10 36.37 -28.37
C ASN A 51 -5.44 35.58 -27.23
N TRP A 52 -6.25 34.97 -26.35
CA TRP A 52 -5.72 34.11 -25.29
C TRP A 52 -4.99 32.89 -25.88
N GLN A 53 -5.36 32.46 -27.09
CA GLN A 53 -4.72 31.35 -27.81
C GLN A 53 -3.24 31.63 -28.09
N GLY A 54 -2.87 32.89 -28.33
CA GLY A 54 -1.47 33.29 -28.53
C GLY A 54 -0.60 33.26 -27.27
N LEU A 55 -1.20 33.16 -26.08
CA LEU A 55 -0.47 33.12 -24.80
C LEU A 55 0.08 31.73 -24.47
N TYR A 56 -0.42 30.68 -25.12
CA TYR A 56 -0.12 29.29 -24.78
C TYR A 56 0.50 28.56 -25.99
N PRO A 57 1.79 28.17 -25.93
CA PRO A 57 2.51 27.63 -27.07
C PRO A 57 1.99 26.27 -27.53
N THR A 58 1.49 25.43 -26.62
CA THR A 58 1.05 24.08 -26.95
C THR A 58 -0.48 23.95 -27.05
N LEU A 59 -0.96 22.96 -27.81
CA LEU A 59 -2.39 22.62 -27.82
C LEU A 59 -2.88 22.13 -26.45
N ARG A 60 -2.03 21.40 -25.73
CA ARG A 60 -2.31 20.93 -24.36
C ARG A 60 -2.64 22.07 -23.42
N GLU A 61 -1.83 23.13 -23.41
CA GLU A 61 -2.05 24.29 -22.53
C GLU A 61 -3.31 25.05 -22.94
N ARG A 62 -3.55 25.22 -24.25
CA ARG A 62 -4.78 25.84 -24.74
C ARG A 62 -6.03 25.05 -24.35
N ASN A 63 -5.99 23.72 -24.46
CA ASN A 63 -7.08 22.86 -24.01
C ASN A 63 -7.24 22.91 -22.48
N SER A 64 -6.15 23.03 -21.72
CA SER A 64 -6.21 23.20 -20.25
C SER A 64 -7.04 24.42 -19.83
N VAL A 65 -7.03 25.51 -20.62
CA VAL A 65 -7.86 26.71 -20.38
C VAL A 65 -9.35 26.47 -20.67
N MET A 66 -9.66 25.53 -21.59
CA MET A 66 -11.03 25.17 -21.95
C MET A 66 -11.66 24.16 -20.97
N PHE A 67 -10.87 23.59 -20.06
CA PHE A 67 -11.38 22.71 -19.01
C PHE A 67 -12.37 23.46 -18.11
N ASN A 68 -13.57 22.90 -17.94
CA ASN A 68 -14.64 23.44 -17.10
C ASN A 68 -14.98 24.92 -17.42
N ASN A 69 -14.97 25.26 -18.71
CA ASN A 69 -15.23 26.59 -19.25
C ASN A 69 -16.48 26.57 -20.15
N GLU A 70 -17.35 27.57 -20.02
CA GLU A 70 -18.59 27.68 -20.82
C GLU A 70 -18.33 28.20 -22.25
N MET A 71 -17.17 28.79 -22.52
CA MET A 71 -16.80 29.24 -23.86
C MET A 71 -16.78 28.05 -24.83
N MET A 72 -17.56 28.09 -25.91
CA MET A 72 -17.65 27.03 -26.94
C MET A 72 -18.17 25.67 -26.42
N ALA A 73 -18.72 25.60 -25.22
CA ALA A 73 -19.32 24.37 -24.71
C ALA A 73 -20.56 23.99 -25.54
N ASP A 74 -20.62 22.73 -25.97
CA ASP A 74 -21.68 22.16 -26.82
C ASP A 74 -22.38 20.95 -26.16
N VAL A 75 -22.07 20.70 -24.88
CA VAL A 75 -22.73 19.71 -24.01
C VAL A 75 -22.57 20.09 -22.54
N HIS A 76 -23.57 19.77 -21.71
CA HIS A 76 -23.52 19.95 -20.26
C HIS A 76 -23.76 18.62 -19.54
N PHE A 77 -22.97 18.35 -18.51
CA PHE A 77 -23.13 17.19 -17.66
C PHE A 77 -23.72 17.58 -16.31
N VAL A 78 -24.72 16.86 -15.84
CA VAL A 78 -25.22 16.95 -14.46
C VAL A 78 -24.69 15.75 -13.69
N VAL A 79 -23.63 15.98 -12.92
CA VAL A 79 -22.83 14.94 -12.27
C VAL A 79 -23.14 14.88 -10.78
N GLY A 80 -23.26 13.68 -10.23
CA GLY A 80 -23.43 13.43 -8.79
C GLY A 80 -24.82 12.93 -8.40
N PRO A 81 -24.98 12.44 -7.16
CA PRO A 81 -26.23 11.87 -6.67
C PRO A 81 -27.32 12.95 -6.52
N PRO A 82 -28.62 12.55 -6.49
CA PRO A 82 -29.72 13.48 -6.30
C PRO A 82 -29.54 14.33 -5.02
N GLY A 83 -29.56 15.66 -5.17
CA GLY A 83 -29.34 16.61 -4.06
C GLY A 83 -27.88 17.08 -3.87
N GLY A 84 -26.92 16.48 -4.57
CA GLY A 84 -25.50 16.87 -4.60
C GLY A 84 -24.96 17.03 -6.03
N THR A 85 -25.83 17.37 -6.98
CA THR A 85 -25.49 17.46 -8.40
C THR A 85 -24.73 18.74 -8.74
N GLN A 86 -23.74 18.63 -9.62
CA GLN A 86 -23.01 19.76 -10.19
C GLN A 86 -23.15 19.76 -11.71
N ARG A 87 -23.46 20.92 -12.29
CA ARG A 87 -23.48 21.11 -13.75
C ARG A 87 -22.06 21.45 -14.23
N VAL A 88 -21.58 20.72 -15.23
CA VAL A 88 -20.22 20.81 -15.77
C VAL A 88 -20.28 20.99 -17.29
N PRO A 89 -19.77 22.10 -17.85
CA PRO A 89 -19.69 22.28 -19.30
C PRO A 89 -18.62 21.37 -19.93
N GLY A 90 -18.85 20.95 -21.17
CA GLY A 90 -17.95 20.10 -21.93
C GLY A 90 -17.95 20.40 -23.43
N HIS A 91 -17.02 19.75 -24.14
CA HIS A 91 -16.81 19.90 -25.58
C HIS A 91 -16.82 18.52 -26.25
N LYS A 92 -17.85 18.22 -27.06
CA LYS A 92 -18.11 16.90 -27.66
C LYS A 92 -16.88 16.37 -28.41
N TYR A 93 -16.22 17.21 -29.20
CA TYR A 93 -15.00 16.82 -29.96
C TYR A 93 -13.86 16.38 -29.04
N VAL A 94 -13.51 17.18 -28.03
CA VAL A 94 -12.40 16.87 -27.11
C VAL A 94 -12.67 15.57 -26.35
N LEU A 95 -13.91 15.41 -25.88
CA LEU A 95 -14.36 14.23 -25.15
C LEU A 95 -14.33 12.96 -26.01
N ALA A 96 -14.82 13.05 -27.25
CA ALA A 96 -14.83 11.93 -28.18
C ALA A 96 -13.42 11.49 -28.60
N VAL A 97 -12.47 12.43 -28.71
CA VAL A 97 -11.06 12.10 -28.96
C VAL A 97 -10.43 11.39 -27.75
N GLY A 98 -10.80 11.79 -26.53
CA GLY A 98 -10.24 11.23 -25.30
C GLY A 98 -10.88 9.93 -24.81
N SER A 99 -12.06 9.56 -25.33
CA SER A 99 -12.83 8.41 -24.87
C SER A 99 -13.71 7.83 -25.97
N SER A 100 -13.60 6.52 -26.20
CA SER A 100 -14.49 5.79 -27.11
C SER A 100 -15.95 5.80 -26.65
N VAL A 101 -16.21 5.90 -25.35
CA VAL A 101 -17.56 5.98 -24.79
C VAL A 101 -18.20 7.31 -25.14
N PHE A 102 -17.49 8.42 -24.97
CA PHE A 102 -17.97 9.73 -25.41
C PHE A 102 -18.11 9.81 -26.93
N HIS A 103 -17.21 9.18 -27.69
CA HIS A 103 -17.35 9.08 -29.14
C HIS A 103 -18.64 8.38 -29.54
N ALA A 104 -18.94 7.22 -28.96
CA ALA A 104 -20.19 6.49 -29.23
C ALA A 104 -21.43 7.27 -28.76
N MET A 105 -21.33 7.98 -27.63
CA MET A 105 -22.41 8.79 -27.07
C MET A 105 -22.79 9.96 -27.98
N PHE A 106 -21.83 10.61 -28.63
CA PHE A 106 -22.07 11.82 -29.44
C PHE A 106 -22.14 11.58 -30.94
N TYR A 107 -21.43 10.57 -31.45
CA TYR A 107 -21.26 10.32 -32.88
C TYR A 107 -21.60 8.87 -33.27
N GLY A 108 -22.08 8.05 -32.34
CA GLY A 108 -22.51 6.67 -32.62
C GLY A 108 -23.88 6.60 -33.30
N GLU A 109 -24.24 5.40 -33.78
CA GLU A 109 -25.50 5.15 -34.49
C GLU A 109 -26.76 5.42 -33.65
N LEU A 110 -26.61 5.40 -32.32
CA LEU A 110 -27.67 5.67 -31.34
C LEU A 110 -27.45 7.00 -30.60
N ALA A 111 -26.64 7.91 -31.16
CA ALA A 111 -26.40 9.20 -30.54
C ALA A 111 -27.69 10.02 -30.52
N GLU A 112 -28.13 10.40 -29.32
CA GLU A 112 -29.22 11.35 -29.13
C GLU A 112 -28.63 12.75 -28.96
N ASP A 113 -29.20 13.74 -29.65
CA ASP A 113 -28.77 15.13 -29.51
C ASP A 113 -29.37 15.74 -28.24
N GLN A 114 -28.81 15.35 -27.09
CA GLN A 114 -29.16 15.90 -25.79
C GLN A 114 -28.14 16.98 -25.41
N GLU A 115 -28.64 18.17 -25.06
CA GLU A 115 -27.80 19.25 -24.52
C GLU A 115 -27.33 18.93 -23.09
N GLU A 116 -28.10 18.15 -22.32
CA GLU A 116 -27.83 17.84 -20.92
C GLU A 116 -27.77 16.33 -20.66
N ILE A 117 -26.64 15.86 -20.11
CA ILE A 117 -26.37 14.44 -19.84
C ILE A 117 -26.22 14.22 -18.34
N ARG A 118 -27.03 13.30 -17.79
CA ARG A 118 -27.03 13.00 -16.35
C ARG A 118 -26.09 11.86 -16.00
N ILE A 119 -25.23 12.07 -15.02
CA ILE A 119 -24.26 11.10 -14.51
C ILE A 119 -24.45 10.98 -12.97
N PRO A 120 -25.44 10.21 -12.51
CA PRO A 120 -25.77 10.13 -11.09
C PRO A 120 -24.80 9.29 -10.25
N ASP A 121 -24.00 8.45 -10.91
CA ASP A 121 -23.16 7.40 -10.31
C ASP A 121 -21.68 7.79 -10.18
N VAL A 122 -21.30 9.02 -10.54
CA VAL A 122 -19.94 9.54 -10.40
C VAL A 122 -19.98 10.83 -9.60
N GLU A 123 -19.08 10.97 -8.63
CA GLU A 123 -18.95 12.21 -7.85
C GLU A 123 -18.30 13.33 -8.70
N PRO A 124 -18.73 14.59 -8.54
CA PRO A 124 -18.19 15.70 -9.32
C PRO A 124 -16.67 15.85 -9.28
N PRO A 125 -15.96 15.72 -8.14
CA PRO A 125 -14.50 15.84 -8.10
C PRO A 125 -13.79 14.79 -8.96
N SER A 126 -14.31 13.56 -8.97
CA SER A 126 -13.76 12.42 -9.71
C SER A 126 -14.00 12.56 -11.21
N PHE A 127 -15.19 13.03 -11.60
CA PHE A 127 -15.48 13.36 -12.99
C PHE A 127 -14.61 14.51 -13.50
N LEU A 128 -14.43 15.56 -12.70
CA LEU A 128 -13.57 16.70 -13.05
C LEU A 128 -12.11 16.29 -13.17
N ALA A 129 -11.61 15.39 -12.32
CA ALA A 129 -10.25 14.84 -12.45
C ALA A 129 -10.06 14.08 -13.77
N MET A 130 -11.03 13.25 -14.15
CA MET A 130 -11.03 12.56 -15.45
C MET A 130 -11.14 13.53 -16.62
N LEU A 131 -12.03 14.52 -16.53
CA LEU A 131 -12.23 15.54 -17.55
C LEU A 131 -10.95 16.36 -17.76
N LYS A 132 -10.28 16.76 -16.67
CA LYS A 132 -9.01 17.48 -16.73
C LYS A 132 -7.95 16.66 -17.46
N TYR A 133 -7.87 15.36 -17.17
CA TYR A 133 -6.96 14.46 -17.88
C TYR A 133 -7.28 14.40 -19.38
N ILE A 134 -8.55 14.29 -19.78
CA ILE A 134 -8.95 14.26 -21.20
C ILE A 134 -8.54 15.56 -21.93
N TYR A 135 -8.58 16.71 -21.25
CA TYR A 135 -8.27 17.99 -21.88
C TYR A 135 -6.76 18.24 -22.02
N CYS A 136 -5.95 17.90 -21.02
CA CYS A 136 -4.54 18.30 -20.99
C CYS A 136 -3.55 17.24 -20.48
N ASP A 137 -3.98 15.97 -20.36
CA ASP A 137 -3.26 14.84 -19.75
C ASP A 137 -2.63 15.14 -18.38
N GLU A 138 -3.15 16.12 -17.64
CA GLU A 138 -2.77 16.35 -16.25
C GLU A 138 -3.47 15.35 -15.35
N ILE A 139 -2.69 14.67 -14.50
CA ILE A 139 -3.19 13.69 -13.54
C ILE A 139 -3.07 14.29 -12.14
N ASP A 140 -4.21 14.60 -11.55
CA ASP A 140 -4.32 15.06 -10.17
C ASP A 140 -5.13 14.05 -9.36
N LEU A 141 -4.43 13.26 -8.54
CA LEU A 141 -5.02 12.17 -7.76
C LEU A 141 -4.96 12.50 -6.28
N CYS A 142 -6.12 12.43 -5.62
CA CYS A 142 -6.25 12.54 -4.18
C CYS A 142 -6.57 11.17 -3.58
N ALA A 143 -6.08 10.90 -2.36
CA ALA A 143 -6.34 9.64 -1.67
C ALA A 143 -7.84 9.37 -1.43
N ASP A 144 -8.62 10.43 -1.24
CA ASP A 144 -10.05 10.33 -0.95
C ASP A 144 -10.87 10.06 -2.22
N THR A 145 -10.43 10.55 -3.38
CA THR A 145 -11.20 10.46 -4.64
C THR A 145 -10.66 9.41 -5.61
N VAL A 146 -9.44 8.88 -5.43
CA VAL A 146 -8.78 8.01 -6.43
C VAL A 146 -9.59 6.76 -6.82
N LEU A 147 -10.34 6.16 -5.90
CA LEU A 147 -11.19 5.01 -6.22
C LEU A 147 -12.36 5.41 -7.13
N ALA A 148 -13.01 6.55 -6.84
CA ALA A 148 -14.07 7.09 -7.68
C ALA A 148 -13.54 7.61 -9.03
N THR A 149 -12.32 8.16 -9.07
CA THR A 149 -11.63 8.51 -10.32
C THR A 149 -11.28 7.26 -11.14
N LEU A 150 -10.84 6.17 -10.49
CA LEU A 150 -10.60 4.88 -11.16
C LEU A 150 -11.90 4.33 -11.76
N TYR A 151 -13.00 4.41 -11.02
CA TYR A 151 -14.32 4.04 -11.51
C TYR A 151 -14.69 4.83 -12.77
N ALA A 152 -14.61 6.16 -12.73
CA ALA A 152 -14.90 7.03 -13.87
C ALA A 152 -13.98 6.70 -15.07
N ALA A 153 -12.67 6.56 -14.83
CA ALA A 153 -11.71 6.23 -15.87
C ALA A 153 -12.02 4.88 -16.55
N LYS A 154 -12.46 3.86 -15.80
CA LYS A 154 -12.90 2.59 -16.38
C LYS A 154 -14.22 2.72 -17.12
N LYS A 155 -15.21 3.38 -16.51
CA LYS A 155 -16.54 3.62 -17.10
C LYS A 155 -16.45 4.30 -18.48
N TYR A 156 -15.58 5.29 -18.61
CA TYR A 156 -15.37 6.03 -19.86
C TYR A 156 -14.17 5.54 -20.68
N ILE A 157 -13.58 4.38 -20.34
CA ILE A 157 -12.48 3.75 -21.11
C ILE A 157 -11.32 4.72 -21.35
N VAL A 158 -10.79 5.28 -20.26
CA VAL A 158 -9.61 6.15 -20.23
C VAL A 158 -8.44 5.37 -19.59
N PRO A 159 -7.79 4.43 -20.34
CA PRO A 159 -6.94 3.39 -19.77
C PRO A 159 -5.67 3.93 -19.11
N HIS A 160 -5.11 5.02 -19.61
CA HIS A 160 -3.90 5.63 -19.06
C HIS A 160 -4.16 6.28 -17.69
N LEU A 161 -5.31 6.94 -17.53
CA LEU A 161 -5.75 7.46 -16.23
C LEU A 161 -6.06 6.32 -15.25
N ALA A 162 -6.75 5.27 -15.71
CA ALA A 162 -7.03 4.09 -14.88
C ALA A 162 -5.73 3.46 -14.35
N ARG A 163 -4.72 3.27 -15.21
CA ARG A 163 -3.41 2.77 -14.81
C ARG A 163 -2.71 3.68 -13.81
N ALA A 164 -2.80 4.99 -13.97
CA ALA A 164 -2.23 5.94 -13.02
C ALA A 164 -2.91 5.85 -11.65
N CYS A 165 -4.23 5.68 -11.61
CA CYS A 165 -4.98 5.46 -10.37
C CYS A 165 -4.55 4.16 -9.68
N VAL A 166 -4.44 3.04 -10.42
CA VAL A 166 -3.96 1.76 -9.87
C VAL A 166 -2.54 1.91 -9.30
N ASN A 167 -1.62 2.55 -10.03
CA ASN A 167 -0.26 2.80 -9.54
C ASN A 167 -0.24 3.64 -8.25
N PHE A 168 -1.12 4.64 -8.16
CA PHE A 168 -1.26 5.45 -6.94
C PHE A 168 -1.76 4.60 -5.76
N LEU A 169 -2.74 3.73 -6.00
CA LEU A 169 -3.25 2.79 -4.99
C LEU A 169 -2.17 1.79 -4.54
N GLU A 170 -1.38 1.24 -5.46
CA GLU A 170 -0.29 0.33 -5.13
C GLU A 170 0.82 1.00 -4.31
N THR A 171 1.14 2.26 -4.60
CA THR A 171 2.19 3.00 -3.89
C THR A 171 1.75 3.47 -2.50
N SER A 172 0.44 3.72 -2.31
CA SER A 172 -0.17 4.08 -1.03
C SER A 172 -0.65 2.87 -0.21
N LEU A 173 -0.55 1.65 -0.76
CA LEU A 173 -0.97 0.42 -0.10
C LEU A 173 -0.17 0.18 1.19
N SER A 174 -0.91 -0.09 2.27
CA SER A 174 -0.38 -0.36 3.61
C SER A 174 -1.27 -1.36 4.35
N ALA A 175 -0.78 -1.95 5.43
CA ALA A 175 -1.58 -2.86 6.24
C ALA A 175 -2.92 -2.25 6.70
N LYS A 176 -2.97 -0.92 6.92
CA LYS A 176 -4.18 -0.25 7.43
C LYS A 176 -5.33 -0.20 6.42
N ASN A 177 -5.01 0.04 5.14
CA ASN A 177 -5.99 0.20 4.06
C ASN A 177 -6.09 -1.05 3.15
N ALA A 178 -5.23 -2.05 3.32
CA ALA A 178 -5.21 -3.23 2.46
C ALA A 178 -6.53 -4.03 2.46
N CYS A 179 -7.23 -4.11 3.60
CA CYS A 179 -8.51 -4.84 3.68
C CYS A 179 -9.62 -4.15 2.87
N VAL A 180 -9.74 -2.83 3.00
CA VAL A 180 -10.70 -2.03 2.20
C VAL A 180 -10.33 -2.10 0.73
N LEU A 181 -9.07 -1.86 0.38
CA LEU A 181 -8.60 -1.91 -1.01
C LEU A 181 -8.76 -3.29 -1.63
N LEU A 182 -8.67 -4.37 -0.85
CA LEU A 182 -8.94 -5.72 -1.33
C LEU A 182 -10.41 -5.85 -1.79
N SER A 183 -11.37 -5.47 -0.93
CA SER A 183 -12.80 -5.51 -1.25
C SER A 183 -13.09 -4.68 -2.52
N GLN A 184 -12.50 -3.48 -2.61
CA GLN A 184 -12.66 -2.60 -3.78
C GLN A 184 -11.97 -3.14 -5.04
N SER A 185 -10.79 -3.75 -4.93
CA SER A 185 -10.03 -4.26 -6.09
C SER A 185 -10.76 -5.40 -6.82
N CYS A 186 -11.55 -6.18 -6.09
CA CYS A 186 -12.42 -7.21 -6.66
C CYS A 186 -13.52 -6.58 -7.55
N LEU A 187 -14.06 -5.42 -7.16
CA LEU A 187 -15.08 -4.69 -7.94
C LEU A 187 -14.51 -4.09 -9.23
N PHE A 188 -13.26 -3.67 -9.20
CA PHE A 188 -12.59 -3.08 -10.36
C PHE A 188 -11.94 -4.11 -11.28
N GLU A 189 -12.01 -5.41 -10.99
CA GLU A 189 -11.35 -6.46 -11.78
C GLU A 189 -9.84 -6.21 -11.99
N GLU A 190 -9.14 -5.74 -10.95
CA GLU A 190 -7.69 -5.49 -10.97
C GLU A 190 -6.95 -6.63 -10.25
N PRO A 191 -6.57 -7.72 -10.94
CA PRO A 191 -5.99 -8.91 -10.31
C PRO A 191 -4.62 -8.64 -9.70
N ASP A 192 -3.81 -7.78 -10.32
CA ASP A 192 -2.50 -7.40 -9.82
C ASP A 192 -2.61 -6.65 -8.49
N LEU A 193 -3.50 -5.64 -8.42
CA LEU A 193 -3.79 -4.90 -7.18
C LEU A 193 -4.36 -5.83 -6.10
N THR A 194 -5.25 -6.75 -6.47
CA THR A 194 -5.81 -7.76 -5.57
C THR A 194 -4.70 -8.63 -4.97
N GLN A 195 -3.77 -9.11 -5.81
CA GLN A 195 -2.62 -9.89 -5.36
C GLN A 195 -1.74 -9.08 -4.41
N ARG A 196 -1.49 -7.79 -4.71
CA ARG A 196 -0.73 -6.90 -3.82
C ARG A 196 -1.38 -6.72 -2.46
N CYS A 197 -2.70 -6.56 -2.42
CA CYS A 197 -3.43 -6.48 -1.16
C CYS A 197 -3.23 -7.76 -0.34
N TRP A 198 -3.33 -8.93 -0.97
CA TRP A 198 -3.07 -10.21 -0.31
C TRP A 198 -1.64 -10.37 0.23
N GLU A 199 -0.63 -9.94 -0.53
CA GLU A 199 0.77 -9.97 -0.08
C GLU A 199 0.98 -9.14 1.20
N VAL A 200 0.35 -7.96 1.27
CA VAL A 200 0.43 -7.07 2.44
C VAL A 200 -0.36 -7.63 3.61
N ILE A 201 -1.58 -8.13 3.39
CA ILE A 201 -2.42 -8.74 4.43
C ILE A 201 -1.71 -9.95 5.02
N ASP A 202 -1.14 -10.84 4.21
CA ASP A 202 -0.45 -12.02 4.72
C ASP A 202 0.82 -11.65 5.50
N ALA A 203 1.59 -10.68 5.01
CA ALA A 203 2.85 -10.29 5.65
C ALA A 203 2.66 -9.50 6.95
N GLN A 204 1.63 -8.64 7.00
CA GLN A 204 1.34 -7.72 8.10
C GLN A 204 -0.04 -7.97 8.72
N ALA A 205 -0.45 -9.25 8.79
CA ALA A 205 -1.79 -9.67 9.19
C ALA A 205 -2.27 -9.05 10.51
N GLU A 206 -1.46 -9.07 11.57
CA GLU A 206 -1.87 -8.49 12.86
C GLU A 206 -2.17 -6.99 12.79
N LEU A 207 -1.46 -6.22 11.94
CA LEU A 207 -1.72 -4.80 11.76
C LEU A 207 -2.94 -4.56 10.88
N ALA A 208 -3.16 -5.41 9.88
CA ALA A 208 -4.31 -5.34 8.99
C ALA A 208 -5.61 -5.69 9.74
N LEU A 209 -5.61 -6.78 10.50
CA LEU A 209 -6.78 -7.24 11.28
C LEU A 209 -7.19 -6.27 12.39
N ARG A 210 -6.26 -5.44 12.88
CA ARG A 210 -6.52 -4.42 13.91
C ARG A 210 -6.85 -3.04 13.33
N SER A 211 -6.85 -2.87 12.01
CA SER A 211 -7.14 -1.58 11.42
C SER A 211 -8.65 -1.33 11.40
N GLU A 212 -9.03 -0.05 11.45
CA GLU A 212 -10.43 0.35 11.27
C GLU A 212 -10.97 -0.11 9.90
N GLY A 213 -10.11 -0.08 8.88
CA GLY A 213 -10.45 -0.57 7.54
C GLY A 213 -10.73 -2.09 7.46
N PHE A 214 -10.37 -2.89 8.47
CA PHE A 214 -10.83 -4.27 8.54
C PHE A 214 -12.30 -4.35 8.96
N CYS A 215 -12.76 -3.46 9.84
CA CYS A 215 -14.16 -3.42 10.21
C CYS A 215 -15.02 -3.13 8.97
N ASP A 216 -14.58 -2.24 8.08
CA ASP A 216 -15.31 -1.75 6.89
C ASP A 216 -15.51 -2.75 5.73
N ILE A 217 -14.99 -3.98 5.83
CA ILE A 217 -15.13 -4.97 4.75
C ILE A 217 -16.50 -5.65 4.74
N ASP A 218 -16.86 -6.18 3.57
CA ASP A 218 -18.02 -7.02 3.38
C ASP A 218 -17.81 -8.47 3.90
N ALA A 219 -18.91 -9.20 4.11
CA ALA A 219 -18.88 -10.55 4.67
C ALA A 219 -18.13 -11.56 3.78
N GLN A 220 -18.17 -11.41 2.45
CA GLN A 220 -17.48 -12.31 1.53
C GLN A 220 -15.96 -12.11 1.61
N THR A 221 -15.50 -10.86 1.72
CA THR A 221 -14.09 -10.54 1.95
C THR A 221 -13.63 -11.04 3.32
N LEU A 222 -14.44 -10.90 4.37
CA LEU A 222 -14.15 -11.47 5.70
C LEU A 222 -13.94 -12.99 5.62
N GLU A 223 -14.88 -13.73 5.03
CA GLU A 223 -14.77 -15.19 4.88
C GLU A 223 -13.50 -15.59 4.11
N SER A 224 -13.17 -14.83 3.07
CA SER A 224 -11.96 -15.03 2.27
C SER A 224 -10.69 -14.86 3.11
N ILE A 225 -10.62 -13.82 3.96
CA ILE A 225 -9.50 -13.60 4.87
C ILE A 225 -9.43 -14.72 5.92
N LEU A 226 -10.54 -15.08 6.55
CA LEU A 226 -10.58 -16.12 7.59
C LEU A 226 -10.23 -17.52 7.06
N ARG A 227 -10.50 -17.82 5.79
CA ARG A 227 -10.16 -19.10 5.16
C ARG A 227 -8.67 -19.23 4.83
N ARG A 228 -7.91 -18.13 4.72
CA ARG A 228 -6.51 -18.17 4.25
C ARG A 228 -5.57 -18.93 5.18
N GLU A 229 -4.79 -19.82 4.58
CA GLU A 229 -3.72 -20.58 5.26
C GLU A 229 -2.45 -19.76 5.51
N THR A 230 -2.20 -18.73 4.68
CA THR A 230 -0.96 -17.95 4.67
C THR A 230 -0.95 -16.76 5.63
N LEU A 231 -2.08 -16.48 6.27
CA LEU A 231 -2.26 -15.36 7.20
C LEU A 231 -1.29 -15.47 8.39
N ASN A 232 -0.36 -14.53 8.51
CA ASN A 232 0.69 -14.55 9.54
C ASN A 232 0.26 -13.82 10.83
N ALA A 233 -0.80 -14.29 11.48
CA ALA A 233 -1.30 -13.77 12.75
C ALA A 233 -1.54 -14.88 13.77
N LYS A 234 -1.49 -14.53 15.06
CA LYS A 234 -1.99 -15.40 16.12
C LYS A 234 -3.51 -15.53 16.00
N GLU A 235 -4.03 -16.72 16.25
CA GLU A 235 -5.47 -16.95 16.10
C GLU A 235 -6.30 -16.12 17.09
N MET A 236 -5.77 -15.80 18.28
CA MET A 236 -6.39 -14.86 19.22
C MET A 236 -6.69 -13.50 18.56
N VAL A 237 -5.75 -12.97 17.76
CA VAL A 237 -5.93 -11.69 17.06
C VAL A 237 -6.97 -11.81 15.94
N VAL A 238 -7.02 -12.96 15.26
CA VAL A 238 -8.05 -13.25 14.25
C VAL A 238 -9.44 -13.27 14.89
N PHE A 239 -9.56 -13.88 16.07
CA PHE A 239 -10.81 -13.94 16.82
C PHE A 239 -11.25 -12.55 17.30
N GLU A 240 -10.37 -11.78 17.94
CA GLU A 240 -10.66 -10.40 18.34
C GLU A 240 -11.11 -9.54 17.15
N ALA A 241 -10.41 -9.63 16.03
CA ALA A 241 -10.74 -8.88 14.82
C ALA A 241 -12.13 -9.26 14.27
N ALA A 242 -12.47 -10.56 14.25
CA ALA A 242 -13.79 -11.02 13.83
C ALA A 242 -14.90 -10.47 14.74
N LEU A 243 -14.65 -10.37 16.06
CA LEU A 243 -15.61 -9.76 16.99
C LEU A 243 -15.78 -8.25 16.75
N SER A 244 -14.69 -7.53 16.49
CA SER A 244 -14.75 -6.11 16.15
C SER A 244 -15.50 -5.87 14.83
N TRP A 245 -15.27 -6.71 13.83
CA TRP A 245 -16.03 -6.67 12.58
C TRP A 245 -17.52 -6.96 12.81
N ALA A 246 -17.85 -7.97 13.62
CA ALA A 246 -19.23 -8.32 13.94
C ALA A 246 -19.97 -7.19 14.67
N GLU A 247 -19.27 -6.48 15.55
CA GLU A 247 -19.79 -5.29 16.22
C GLU A 247 -20.08 -4.16 15.23
N ALA A 248 -19.14 -3.86 14.34
CA ALA A 248 -19.34 -2.86 13.29
C ALA A 248 -20.50 -3.24 12.35
N GLU A 249 -20.62 -4.52 11.99
CA GLU A 249 -21.71 -5.02 11.14
C GLU A 249 -23.08 -4.94 11.86
N CYS A 250 -23.13 -5.16 13.17
CA CYS A 250 -24.35 -4.91 13.96
C CYS A 250 -24.75 -3.44 13.91
N GLN A 251 -23.79 -2.53 14.08
CA GLN A 251 -24.03 -1.09 14.00
C GLN A 251 -24.53 -0.67 12.62
N ARG A 252 -23.99 -1.22 11.52
CA ARG A 252 -24.48 -0.95 10.15
C ARG A 252 -25.91 -1.40 9.90
N ARG A 253 -26.35 -2.45 10.60
CA ARG A 253 -27.71 -2.98 10.50
C ARG A 253 -28.67 -2.34 11.51
N ASP A 254 -28.23 -1.28 12.20
CA ASP A 254 -28.97 -0.62 13.29
C ASP A 254 -29.39 -1.59 14.41
N LEU A 255 -28.59 -2.63 14.65
CA LEU A 255 -28.81 -3.60 15.72
C LEU A 255 -27.90 -3.30 16.92
N ALA A 256 -28.44 -3.50 18.13
CA ALA A 256 -27.63 -3.42 19.34
C ALA A 256 -26.51 -4.48 19.27
N PRO A 257 -25.26 -4.16 19.64
CA PRO A 257 -24.11 -5.08 19.56
C PRO A 257 -24.12 -6.11 20.70
N THR A 258 -25.23 -6.83 20.86
CA THR A 258 -25.36 -7.95 21.79
C THR A 258 -24.59 -9.16 21.28
N ILE A 259 -24.24 -10.08 22.17
CA ILE A 259 -23.47 -11.29 21.86
C ILE A 259 -24.20 -12.17 20.82
N GLU A 260 -25.52 -12.29 20.95
CA GLU A 260 -26.37 -13.04 20.02
C GLU A 260 -26.33 -12.42 18.61
N ASN A 261 -26.45 -11.09 18.52
CA ASN A 261 -26.40 -10.37 17.24
C ASN A 261 -25.00 -10.48 16.61
N LYS A 262 -23.93 -10.38 17.39
CA LYS A 262 -22.55 -10.59 16.91
C LYS A 262 -22.36 -12.01 16.36
N ARG A 263 -22.89 -13.01 17.05
CA ARG A 263 -22.83 -14.41 16.59
C ARG A 263 -23.65 -14.60 15.30
N LEU A 264 -24.83 -13.99 15.19
CA LEU A 264 -25.65 -14.02 13.99
C LEU A 264 -24.97 -13.31 12.80
N ALA A 265 -24.31 -12.17 13.04
CA ALA A 265 -23.56 -11.44 12.03
C ALA A 265 -22.39 -12.28 11.47
N LEU A 266 -21.67 -13.00 12.34
CA LEU A 266 -20.60 -13.91 11.92
C LEU A 266 -21.12 -15.18 11.25
N GLY A 267 -22.29 -15.68 11.64
CA GLY A 267 -22.94 -16.84 11.02
C GLY A 267 -22.00 -18.04 10.89
N LYS A 268 -21.74 -18.48 9.65
CA LYS A 268 -20.84 -19.61 9.36
C LYS A 268 -19.36 -19.25 9.43
N ALA A 269 -19.01 -17.96 9.35
CA ALA A 269 -17.64 -17.49 9.34
C ALA A 269 -16.92 -17.76 10.68
N ILE A 270 -17.67 -17.86 11.79
CA ILE A 270 -17.10 -18.20 13.11
C ILE A 270 -16.35 -19.53 13.10
N TYR A 271 -16.82 -20.52 12.34
CA TYR A 271 -16.22 -21.86 12.25
C TYR A 271 -14.93 -21.87 11.40
N LEU A 272 -14.66 -20.80 10.65
CA LEU A 272 -13.40 -20.63 9.91
C LEU A 272 -12.25 -20.19 10.84
N ILE A 273 -12.58 -19.69 12.03
CA ILE A 273 -11.60 -19.33 13.06
C ILE A 273 -11.13 -20.61 13.75
N ARG A 274 -9.82 -20.78 13.86
CA ARG A 274 -9.19 -22.01 14.34
C ARG A 274 -8.99 -21.98 15.85
N VAL A 275 -10.07 -21.72 16.59
CA VAL A 275 -10.08 -21.58 18.06
C VAL A 275 -9.29 -22.69 18.78
N PRO A 276 -9.37 -23.98 18.38
CA PRO A 276 -8.59 -25.05 19.02
C PRO A 276 -7.07 -24.97 18.85
N THR A 277 -6.58 -24.06 18.02
CA THR A 277 -5.15 -23.83 17.75
C THR A 277 -4.57 -22.64 18.53
N MET A 278 -5.41 -21.95 19.31
CA MET A 278 -4.99 -20.92 20.26
C MET A 278 -4.18 -21.54 21.40
N LEU A 279 -3.50 -20.69 22.18
CA LEU A 279 -2.96 -21.13 23.47
C LEU A 279 -4.13 -21.32 24.44
N LEU A 280 -4.03 -22.30 25.34
CA LEU A 280 -5.07 -22.56 26.34
C LEU A 280 -5.37 -21.33 27.20
N GLU A 281 -4.34 -20.55 27.56
CA GLU A 281 -4.49 -19.29 28.29
C GLU A 281 -5.26 -18.24 27.50
N ASP A 282 -4.95 -18.07 26.20
CA ASP A 282 -5.63 -17.14 25.30
C ASP A 282 -7.10 -17.55 25.10
N PHE A 283 -7.36 -18.86 25.03
CA PHE A 283 -8.73 -19.40 24.95
C PHE A 283 -9.51 -19.13 26.25
N ALA A 284 -8.95 -19.50 27.40
CA ALA A 284 -9.61 -19.40 28.70
C ALA A 284 -9.90 -17.95 29.12
N ASN A 285 -8.97 -17.03 28.81
CA ASN A 285 -9.10 -15.61 29.17
C ASN A 285 -9.75 -14.76 28.07
N GLY A 286 -9.93 -15.30 26.86
CA GLY A 286 -10.50 -14.60 25.72
C GLY A 286 -11.76 -15.28 25.19
N ALA A 287 -11.58 -16.23 24.29
CA ALA A 287 -12.68 -16.83 23.53
C ALA A 287 -13.75 -17.49 24.40
N ALA A 288 -13.37 -18.18 25.49
CA ALA A 288 -14.31 -18.82 26.41
C ALA A 288 -15.16 -17.81 27.20
N GLN A 289 -14.59 -16.65 27.56
CA GLN A 289 -15.28 -15.60 28.32
C GLN A 289 -16.07 -14.64 27.43
N SER A 290 -15.84 -14.66 26.12
CA SER A 290 -16.51 -13.76 25.17
C SER A 290 -18.02 -13.95 25.10
N GLY A 291 -18.54 -15.12 25.52
CA GLY A 291 -19.94 -15.52 25.39
C GLY A 291 -20.39 -15.81 23.96
N VAL A 292 -19.54 -15.56 22.96
CA VAL A 292 -19.86 -15.74 21.54
C VAL A 292 -19.88 -17.22 21.17
N LEU A 293 -19.11 -18.06 21.86
CA LEU A 293 -19.16 -19.51 21.75
C LEU A 293 -20.28 -20.08 22.63
N THR A 294 -20.99 -21.10 22.15
CA THR A 294 -21.99 -21.78 22.99
C THR A 294 -21.31 -22.55 24.13
N LEU A 295 -22.05 -22.87 25.19
CA LEU A 295 -21.54 -23.66 26.31
C LEU A 295 -21.03 -25.04 25.86
N ASN A 296 -21.75 -25.69 24.93
CA ASN A 296 -21.34 -26.98 24.36
C ASN A 296 -20.03 -26.84 23.58
N GLU A 297 -19.94 -25.87 22.65
CA GLU A 297 -18.71 -25.61 21.89
C GLU A 297 -17.52 -25.30 22.82
N THR A 298 -17.75 -24.52 23.87
CA THR A 298 -16.70 -24.16 24.84
C THR A 298 -16.22 -25.38 25.61
N ASN A 299 -17.13 -26.26 26.04
CA ASN A 299 -16.80 -27.51 26.71
C ASN A 299 -16.04 -28.46 25.78
N ASP A 300 -16.51 -28.65 24.55
CA ASP A 300 -15.85 -29.53 23.58
C ASP A 300 -14.43 -29.04 23.24
N ILE A 301 -14.25 -27.72 23.07
CA ILE A 301 -12.91 -27.14 22.85
C ILE A 301 -12.03 -27.27 24.10
N PHE A 302 -12.59 -27.13 25.31
CA PHE A 302 -11.83 -27.34 26.55
C PHE A 302 -11.38 -28.81 26.71
N LEU A 303 -12.26 -29.76 26.40
CA LEU A 303 -11.94 -31.18 26.34
C LEU A 303 -10.89 -31.47 25.27
N TRP A 304 -10.92 -30.77 24.13
CA TRP A 304 -9.87 -30.90 23.12
C TRP A 304 -8.46 -30.55 23.63
N TYR A 305 -8.34 -29.60 24.58
CA TYR A 305 -7.06 -29.26 25.21
C TYR A 305 -6.63 -30.24 26.31
N THR A 306 -7.58 -30.80 27.06
CA THR A 306 -7.30 -31.48 28.34
C THR A 306 -7.55 -32.98 28.34
N ALA A 307 -8.47 -33.48 27.49
CA ALA A 307 -8.87 -34.87 27.48
C ALA A 307 -7.88 -35.75 26.70
N ALA A 308 -7.72 -37.00 27.16
CA ALA A 308 -6.95 -38.02 26.45
C ALA A 308 -7.66 -38.45 25.15
N ASN A 309 -8.99 -38.56 25.20
CA ASN A 309 -9.84 -38.86 24.05
C ASN A 309 -10.45 -37.56 23.54
N LYS A 310 -10.08 -37.17 22.32
CA LYS A 310 -10.44 -35.88 21.76
C LYS A 310 -11.82 -35.93 21.09
N PRO A 311 -12.74 -34.99 21.40
CA PRO A 311 -14.03 -34.91 20.73
C PRO A 311 -13.86 -34.44 19.27
N GLU A 312 -14.86 -34.73 18.44
CA GLU A 312 -14.96 -34.13 17.10
C GLU A 312 -15.47 -32.70 17.21
N LEU A 313 -14.73 -31.75 16.63
CA LEU A 313 -15.06 -30.33 16.68
C LEU A 313 -15.56 -29.83 15.33
N LEU A 314 -16.52 -28.91 15.38
CA LEU A 314 -16.95 -28.13 14.22
C LEU A 314 -15.87 -27.13 13.76
N PHE A 315 -14.95 -26.76 14.66
CA PHE A 315 -13.86 -25.84 14.40
C PHE A 315 -12.66 -26.54 13.78
N CYS A 316 -11.94 -25.83 12.91
CA CYS A 316 -10.70 -26.33 12.34
C CYS A 316 -9.61 -26.50 13.41
N THR A 317 -9.07 -27.72 13.53
CA THR A 317 -8.06 -28.09 14.53
C THR A 317 -6.62 -27.93 14.05
N LYS A 318 -6.41 -27.60 12.76
CA LYS A 318 -5.07 -27.49 12.16
C LYS A 318 -4.59 -26.04 12.18
N PRO A 319 -3.43 -25.72 12.77
CA PRO A 319 -2.91 -24.35 12.78
C PRO A 319 -2.66 -23.84 11.35
N ARG A 320 -2.75 -22.53 11.16
CA ARG A 320 -2.42 -21.88 9.88
C ARG A 320 -0.98 -22.17 9.50
N LYS A 321 -0.75 -22.49 8.22
CA LYS A 321 0.61 -22.73 7.69
C LYS A 321 1.48 -21.49 7.79
N GLY A 322 0.87 -20.31 7.66
CA GLY A 322 1.55 -19.02 7.59
C GLY A 322 2.38 -18.87 6.30
N LEU A 323 3.17 -17.80 6.24
CA LEU A 323 4.10 -17.57 5.15
C LEU A 323 5.32 -18.49 5.27
N ALA A 324 5.60 -19.27 4.23
CA ALA A 324 6.80 -20.11 4.18
C ALA A 324 8.06 -19.23 4.09
N PRO A 325 8.94 -19.22 5.11
CA PRO A 325 10.11 -18.37 5.08
C PRO A 325 11.15 -18.92 4.11
N GLN A 326 11.61 -18.10 3.17
CA GLN A 326 12.81 -18.43 2.39
C GLN A 326 14.05 -18.15 3.23
N ARG A 327 14.87 -19.19 3.46
CA ARG A 327 16.14 -19.05 4.18
C ARG A 327 17.29 -18.96 3.20
N CYS A 328 17.99 -17.82 3.24
CA CYS A 328 19.24 -17.65 2.52
C CYS A 328 20.41 -17.92 3.47
N HIS A 329 21.16 -18.99 3.21
CA HIS A 329 22.35 -19.32 3.99
C HIS A 329 23.59 -18.76 3.32
N ARG A 330 24.45 -18.06 4.10
CA ARG A 330 25.76 -17.63 3.62
C ARG A 330 26.68 -18.82 3.33
N PHE A 331 26.59 -19.86 4.15
CA PHE A 331 27.39 -21.08 4.02
C PHE A 331 26.47 -22.22 3.59
N GLN A 332 26.93 -23.02 2.61
CA GLN A 332 26.18 -24.16 2.08
C GLN A 332 26.07 -25.32 3.10
N SER A 333 26.93 -25.31 4.13
CA SER A 333 26.89 -26.23 5.27
C SER A 333 27.52 -25.60 6.52
N CYS A 334 27.00 -25.91 7.71
CA CYS A 334 27.58 -25.51 9.00
C CYS A 334 28.43 -26.63 9.64
N ALA A 335 28.75 -27.69 8.89
CA ALA A 335 29.43 -28.87 9.43
C ALA A 335 30.80 -28.55 10.02
N TYR A 336 31.12 -29.23 11.13
CA TYR A 336 32.37 -29.10 11.85
C TYR A 336 33.57 -29.46 10.93
N ARG A 337 34.55 -28.55 10.84
CA ARG A 337 35.83 -28.60 10.08
C ARG A 337 35.86 -28.08 8.65
N SER A 338 34.77 -28.02 7.89
CA SER A 338 34.83 -27.57 6.49
C SER A 338 34.54 -26.07 6.28
N ASN A 339 33.73 -25.46 7.14
CA ASN A 339 33.30 -24.05 7.01
C ASN A 339 33.52 -23.23 8.30
N GLN A 340 34.73 -23.29 8.88
CA GLN A 340 35.08 -22.45 10.03
C GLN A 340 35.25 -20.99 9.60
N TRP A 341 34.35 -20.12 10.05
CA TRP A 341 34.45 -18.69 9.84
C TRP A 341 35.16 -18.01 11.02
N ARG A 342 36.08 -17.07 10.72
CA ARG A 342 36.80 -16.28 11.73
C ARG A 342 36.67 -14.80 11.39
N TYR A 343 36.26 -14.01 12.38
CA TYR A 343 36.25 -12.56 12.26
C TYR A 343 37.67 -12.00 12.18
N ARG A 344 37.98 -11.25 11.11
CA ARG A 344 39.31 -10.63 10.89
C ARG A 344 39.29 -9.09 10.95
N GLY A 345 38.27 -8.48 11.57
CA GLY A 345 38.19 -7.01 11.69
C GLY A 345 37.49 -6.28 10.54
N ARG A 346 36.93 -7.00 9.57
CA ARG A 346 36.16 -6.40 8.45
C ARG A 346 34.69 -6.77 8.57
N CYS A 347 33.83 -5.83 8.23
CA CYS A 347 32.39 -6.04 8.18
C CYS A 347 32.06 -7.10 7.13
N ASP A 348 31.31 -8.12 7.51
CA ASP A 348 30.82 -9.11 6.57
C ASP A 348 29.51 -8.65 5.97
N SER A 349 29.22 -9.09 4.73
CA SER A 349 27.91 -8.83 4.15
C SER A 349 27.36 -10.00 3.36
N ILE A 350 26.03 -10.10 3.34
CA ILE A 350 25.27 -10.96 2.44
C ILE A 350 24.61 -10.04 1.43
N GLN A 351 24.99 -10.20 0.16
CA GLN A 351 24.39 -9.50 -0.96
C GLN A 351 23.39 -10.44 -1.61
N PHE A 352 22.16 -9.96 -1.79
CA PHE A 352 21.11 -10.70 -2.47
C PHE A 352 20.36 -9.74 -3.38
N ALA A 353 19.91 -10.23 -4.52
CA ALA A 353 19.01 -9.49 -5.41
C ALA A 353 17.64 -10.14 -5.37
N VAL A 354 16.60 -9.33 -5.51
CA VAL A 354 15.22 -9.79 -5.59
C VAL A 354 14.58 -9.17 -6.81
N ASP A 355 13.85 -9.98 -7.56
CA ASP A 355 13.03 -9.59 -8.70
C ASP A 355 11.61 -9.18 -8.27
N LYS A 356 11.24 -9.53 -7.03
CA LYS A 356 9.95 -9.24 -6.40
C LYS A 356 10.16 -8.51 -5.08
N ARG A 357 9.11 -7.85 -4.58
CA ARG A 357 9.11 -7.28 -3.23
C ARG A 357 9.22 -8.42 -2.22
N VAL A 358 10.12 -8.29 -1.25
CA VAL A 358 10.32 -9.29 -0.18
C VAL A 358 10.23 -8.64 1.18
N PHE A 359 9.72 -9.40 2.15
CA PHE A 359 9.76 -9.05 3.57
C PHE A 359 10.89 -9.82 4.26
N ILE A 360 11.80 -9.10 4.91
CA ILE A 360 12.90 -9.72 5.65
C ILE A 360 12.40 -10.07 7.06
N ALA A 361 12.08 -11.34 7.29
CA ALA A 361 11.57 -11.82 8.57
C ALA A 361 12.59 -11.71 9.72
N GLY A 362 13.88 -11.83 9.42
CA GLY A 362 14.95 -11.76 10.40
C GLY A 362 16.25 -12.32 9.86
N PHE A 363 17.26 -12.39 10.73
CA PHE A 363 18.57 -12.94 10.41
C PHE A 363 18.99 -13.95 11.48
N GLY A 364 19.62 -15.04 11.04
CA GLY A 364 20.15 -16.07 11.93
C GLY A 364 21.65 -15.88 12.14
N LEU A 365 22.10 -15.88 13.40
CA LEU A 365 23.53 -15.93 13.73
C LEU A 365 23.89 -17.28 14.38
N TYR A 366 25.02 -17.82 13.95
CA TYR A 366 25.59 -19.05 14.51
C TYR A 366 26.63 -18.70 15.58
N GLY A 367 26.71 -19.54 16.62
CA GLY A 367 27.65 -19.39 17.72
C GLY A 367 29.09 -19.77 17.40
N SER A 368 29.96 -19.64 18.40
CA SER A 368 31.34 -20.11 18.35
C SER A 368 31.41 -21.64 18.27
N SER A 369 32.28 -22.17 17.40
CA SER A 369 32.57 -23.61 17.33
C SER A 369 33.41 -24.11 18.52
N CYS A 370 33.99 -23.20 19.32
CA CYS A 370 34.98 -23.48 20.35
C CYS A 370 34.49 -23.02 21.73
N GLY A 371 33.35 -23.54 22.18
CA GLY A 371 32.78 -23.24 23.50
C GLY A 371 31.96 -21.94 23.58
N SER A 372 31.43 -21.66 24.78
CA SER A 372 30.67 -20.45 25.07
C SER A 372 31.58 -19.23 24.95
N ALA A 373 31.30 -18.37 23.98
CA ALA A 373 31.96 -17.08 23.83
C ALA A 373 30.90 -16.01 23.66
N GLU A 374 31.05 -14.90 24.39
CA GLU A 374 30.24 -13.72 24.22
C GLU A 374 30.74 -12.92 23.01
N TYR A 375 29.79 -12.41 22.22
CA TYR A 375 30.11 -11.50 21.13
C TYR A 375 29.01 -10.48 20.93
N SER A 376 29.41 -9.25 20.59
CA SER A 376 28.49 -8.22 20.13
C SER A 376 28.47 -8.20 18.60
N ALA A 377 27.26 -8.17 18.05
CA ALA A 377 27.02 -8.04 16.63
C ALA A 377 26.17 -6.79 16.35
N LYS A 378 26.67 -5.93 15.46
CA LYS A 378 25.91 -4.81 14.91
C LYS A 378 25.50 -5.16 13.49
N ILE A 379 24.20 -5.12 13.20
CA ILE A 379 23.64 -5.57 11.93
C ILE A 379 22.88 -4.44 11.29
N GLU A 380 23.22 -4.17 10.04
CA GLU A 380 22.67 -3.12 9.21
C GLU A 380 22.08 -3.74 7.93
N LEU A 381 20.82 -3.43 7.65
CA LEU A 381 20.20 -3.71 6.36
C LEU A 381 20.41 -2.47 5.47
N LYS A 382 21.10 -2.62 4.34
CA LYS A 382 21.34 -1.53 3.39
C LYS A 382 20.67 -1.79 2.05
N ARG A 383 20.06 -0.75 1.50
CA ARG A 383 19.60 -0.71 0.10
C ARG A 383 20.46 0.32 -0.63
N GLN A 384 21.20 -0.10 -1.65
CA GLN A 384 22.12 0.78 -2.41
C GLN A 384 23.09 1.57 -1.50
N GLY A 385 23.59 0.93 -0.44
CA GLY A 385 24.49 1.57 0.53
C GLY A 385 23.82 2.42 1.61
N VAL A 386 22.53 2.76 1.45
CA VAL A 386 21.74 3.51 2.44
C VAL A 386 21.20 2.55 3.50
N SER A 387 21.44 2.84 4.78
CA SER A 387 20.93 2.04 5.90
C SER A 387 19.41 2.16 6.04
N MET A 388 18.70 1.06 5.81
CA MET A 388 17.25 0.94 5.93
C MET A 388 16.82 0.61 7.37
N ALA A 389 17.62 -0.21 8.07
CA ALA A 389 17.39 -0.60 9.44
C ALA A 389 18.71 -1.00 10.11
N GLN A 390 18.85 -0.72 11.40
CA GLN A 390 20.02 -1.09 12.18
C GLN A 390 19.58 -1.70 13.51
N ARG A 391 20.25 -2.79 13.92
CA ARG A 391 20.09 -3.39 15.25
C ARG A 391 21.44 -3.71 15.86
N HIS A 392 21.64 -3.30 17.11
CA HIS A 392 22.77 -3.71 17.92
C HIS A 392 22.32 -4.80 18.87
N GLN A 393 23.02 -5.93 18.93
CA GLN A 393 22.66 -7.01 19.82
C GLN A 393 23.89 -7.70 20.40
N VAL A 394 23.94 -7.78 21.73
CA VAL A 394 24.89 -8.59 22.47
C VAL A 394 24.35 -10.02 22.53
N LEU A 395 25.11 -10.98 22.05
CA LEU A 395 24.76 -12.39 22.05
C LEU A 395 25.61 -13.11 23.11
N LEU A 396 24.95 -13.48 24.21
CA LEU A 396 25.50 -14.29 25.29
C LEU A 396 25.48 -15.78 24.90
N GLY A 397 26.58 -16.48 25.11
CA GLY A 397 26.88 -17.78 24.52
C GLY A 397 26.44 -19.01 25.33
N ARG A 398 25.42 -19.70 24.84
CA ARG A 398 25.40 -21.16 24.58
C ARG A 398 24.49 -21.34 23.36
N LEU A 399 25.03 -21.08 22.17
CA LEU A 399 24.35 -21.43 20.93
C LEU A 399 24.83 -22.82 20.53
N GLU A 400 23.92 -23.78 20.50
CA GLU A 400 24.22 -25.11 19.97
C GLU A 400 24.69 -24.98 18.52
N GLN A 401 25.67 -25.79 18.14
CA GLN A 401 26.38 -25.71 16.85
C GLN A 401 25.46 -25.79 15.62
N HIS A 402 24.20 -26.21 15.80
CA HIS A 402 23.24 -26.46 14.74
C HIS A 402 21.96 -25.60 14.79
N VAL A 403 21.77 -24.78 15.82
CA VAL A 403 20.54 -23.97 15.99
C VAL A 403 20.86 -22.48 15.85
N PRO A 404 20.53 -21.83 14.72
CA PRO A 404 20.75 -20.40 14.57
C PRO A 404 19.81 -19.62 15.48
N ARG A 405 20.33 -18.58 16.15
CA ARG A 405 19.45 -17.63 16.84
C ARG A 405 18.85 -16.69 15.82
N VAL A 406 17.56 -16.84 15.53
CA VAL A 406 16.84 -15.94 14.63
C VAL A 406 16.52 -14.65 15.37
N LEU A 407 17.19 -13.58 14.99
CA LEU A 407 16.89 -12.23 15.42
C LEU A 407 15.88 -11.64 14.44
N ARG A 408 14.62 -11.57 14.87
CA ARG A 408 13.56 -10.89 14.12
C ARG A 408 13.85 -9.40 14.10
N LEU A 409 13.90 -8.77 12.93
CA LEU A 409 13.96 -7.30 12.89
C LEU A 409 12.75 -6.73 13.66
N PRO A 410 12.88 -5.57 14.33
CA PRO A 410 11.72 -4.90 14.89
C PRO A 410 10.65 -4.82 13.80
N ARG A 411 9.39 -5.19 14.14
CA ARG A 411 8.27 -4.92 13.24
C ARG A 411 8.36 -3.45 12.81
N ALA A 412 8.04 -3.15 11.55
CA ALA A 412 8.22 -1.84 10.92
C ALA A 412 7.42 -0.69 11.57
N ASP A 413 6.95 -0.87 12.81
CA ASP A 413 6.21 0.10 13.61
C ASP A 413 7.05 1.31 14.06
N ARG A 414 8.39 1.26 13.97
CA ARG A 414 9.27 2.37 14.41
C ARG A 414 10.02 3.11 13.31
N ALA A 415 9.83 2.77 12.03
CA ALA A 415 10.52 3.43 10.91
C ALA A 415 9.67 4.47 10.15
N ARG A 416 8.54 4.90 10.70
CA ARG A 416 7.61 5.84 10.02
C ARG A 416 7.88 7.34 10.22
N HIS A 417 8.96 7.73 10.91
CA HIS A 417 9.22 9.17 11.18
C HIS A 417 10.35 9.84 10.40
N LEU A 418 10.93 9.23 9.36
CA LEU A 418 12.09 9.83 8.65
C LEU A 418 11.98 9.90 7.12
N LEU A 419 10.78 9.87 6.55
CA LEU A 419 10.57 10.08 5.10
C LEU A 419 9.48 11.11 4.82
N HIS A 420 9.61 12.32 5.37
CA HIS A 420 8.95 13.52 4.85
C HIS A 420 9.78 14.76 5.15
N ARG A 421 10.86 14.95 4.37
CA ARG A 421 11.44 16.24 3.96
C ARG A 421 12.85 16.02 3.46
N GLN A 422 13.07 16.21 2.17
CA GLN A 422 14.15 17.04 1.63
C GLN A 422 13.98 17.15 0.12
N ARG A 423 13.15 18.09 -0.31
CA ARG A 423 13.42 18.88 -1.52
C ARG A 423 14.00 20.20 -1.01
N GLY A 424 15.21 20.54 -1.45
CA GLY A 424 15.77 21.88 -1.26
C GLY A 424 17.26 21.93 -0.90
N ALA A 425 18.03 22.42 -1.87
CA ALA A 425 19.32 23.12 -1.76
C ALA A 425 20.60 22.34 -1.40
N GLY A 426 21.63 22.53 -2.23
CA GLY A 426 23.01 22.27 -1.85
C GLY A 426 23.94 21.94 -3.02
N ARG A 427 24.31 22.95 -3.81
CA ARG A 427 25.45 22.91 -4.74
C ARG A 427 26.68 22.37 -4.02
N GLN A 428 27.37 21.38 -4.61
CA GLN A 428 28.82 21.33 -4.57
C GLN A 428 29.36 20.53 -5.76
N ARG A 429 30.17 21.23 -6.56
CA ARG A 429 31.03 20.71 -7.62
C ARG A 429 32.04 19.72 -7.02
N ALA A 430 32.33 18.64 -7.75
CA ALA A 430 33.66 18.05 -7.76
C ALA A 430 33.95 17.51 -9.16
N GLU A 431 35.13 17.88 -9.65
CA GLU A 431 35.59 17.79 -11.04
C GLU A 431 35.77 16.39 -11.60
N LEU A 432 35.57 16.37 -12.92
CA LEU A 432 36.17 15.49 -13.92
C LEU A 432 37.55 14.92 -13.56
N LEU A 433 37.67 13.59 -13.71
CA LEU A 433 38.83 12.96 -14.35
C LEU A 433 38.34 11.87 -15.32
N ARG A 434 38.45 12.15 -16.63
CA ARG A 434 38.54 11.15 -17.72
C ARG A 434 40.03 10.79 -17.90
N PRO A 435 40.39 9.59 -18.38
CA PRO A 435 40.45 9.34 -19.83
C PRO A 435 39.94 7.94 -20.26
N GLY A 436 39.07 7.86 -21.27
CA GLY A 436 39.35 7.21 -22.57
C GLY A 436 38.43 5.98 -22.72
N GLY A 437 37.79 5.59 -23.81
CA GLY A 437 37.78 5.96 -25.23
C GLY A 437 37.46 4.66 -26.00
N HIS A 438 36.33 4.63 -26.73
CA HIS A 438 35.80 3.56 -27.62
C HIS A 438 35.33 2.24 -26.95
N ASP A 439 34.25 1.55 -27.34
CA ASP A 439 33.35 1.64 -28.50
C ASP A 439 31.94 1.13 -28.12
N GLY A 440 30.94 1.45 -28.95
CA GLY A 440 29.51 1.24 -28.70
C GLY A 440 29.05 -0.20 -28.46
N GLY A 441 28.00 -0.33 -27.63
CA GLY A 441 27.29 -1.59 -27.43
C GLY A 441 26.07 -1.39 -26.54
N ALA A 442 24.89 -1.77 -27.05
CA ALA A 442 23.58 -1.60 -26.44
C ALA A 442 23.51 -2.03 -24.95
N VAL A 443 22.92 -1.18 -24.11
CA VAL A 443 22.61 -1.49 -22.71
C VAL A 443 21.52 -2.57 -22.69
N ARG A 444 21.93 -3.79 -22.36
CA ARG A 444 21.02 -4.91 -22.05
C ARG A 444 20.51 -4.82 -20.61
N GLU A 445 19.30 -5.32 -20.44
CA GLU A 445 18.49 -5.44 -19.23
C GLU A 445 19.17 -6.29 -18.12
N SER A 446 20.25 -5.80 -17.51
CA SER A 446 20.99 -6.52 -16.45
C SER A 446 21.42 -5.71 -15.23
N ASP A 447 21.01 -4.45 -15.10
CA ASP A 447 21.37 -3.60 -13.95
C ASP A 447 20.19 -3.43 -12.96
N LEU A 448 19.71 -4.55 -12.40
CA LEU A 448 18.81 -4.48 -11.26
C LEU A 448 19.59 -4.26 -9.95
N PRO A 449 19.21 -3.28 -9.12
CA PRO A 449 19.97 -2.88 -7.94
C PRO A 449 19.96 -3.95 -6.83
N VAL A 450 21.13 -4.21 -6.25
CA VAL A 450 21.35 -5.29 -5.26
C VAL A 450 21.32 -4.73 -3.82
N PRO A 451 20.38 -5.16 -2.96
CA PRO A 451 20.46 -4.90 -1.52
C PRO A 451 21.60 -5.67 -0.82
N VAL A 452 22.17 -5.07 0.23
CA VAL A 452 23.34 -5.57 0.95
C VAL A 452 23.07 -5.56 2.46
N LEU A 453 23.17 -6.70 3.13
CA LEU A 453 23.13 -6.79 4.58
C LEU A 453 24.56 -6.76 5.14
N VAL A 454 24.92 -5.81 6.00
CA VAL A 454 26.27 -5.66 6.57
C VAL A 454 26.25 -5.97 8.07
N GLY A 455 27.09 -6.90 8.52
CA GLY A 455 27.34 -7.22 9.92
C GLY A 455 28.74 -6.80 10.35
N GLN A 456 28.84 -5.97 11.39
CA GLN A 456 30.09 -5.68 12.09
C GLN A 456 30.18 -6.53 13.36
N HIS A 457 31.26 -7.29 13.47
CA HIS A 457 31.69 -7.92 14.72
C HIS A 457 32.75 -7.01 15.36
N GLN A 458 32.84 -6.91 16.68
CA GLN A 458 34.02 -6.34 17.31
C GLN A 458 34.56 -7.36 18.30
N ARG A 459 35.76 -7.87 18.03
CA ARG A 459 36.63 -8.51 19.03
C ARG A 459 37.84 -7.62 19.21
N HIS A 460 38.14 -7.26 20.46
CA HIS A 460 39.36 -6.54 20.79
C HIS A 460 40.59 -7.44 20.56
N ARG A 461 41.28 -7.30 19.41
CA ARG A 461 42.73 -7.04 19.26
C ARG A 461 43.33 -7.37 17.87
N ARG A 462 44.13 -6.39 17.41
CA ARG A 462 45.27 -6.29 16.46
C ARG A 462 45.18 -6.80 15.00
N ALA A 463 45.77 -5.97 14.12
CA ALA A 463 45.58 -5.82 12.67
C ALA A 463 46.15 -6.92 11.75
N GLY A 464 45.53 -7.09 10.57
CA GLY A 464 46.06 -7.85 9.42
C GLY A 464 45.24 -7.62 8.12
N ARG A 465 45.92 -7.54 6.97
CA ARG A 465 45.54 -6.95 5.65
C ARG A 465 44.30 -7.51 4.88
N PRO A 466 43.79 -6.74 3.86
CA PRO A 466 43.06 -7.07 2.62
C PRO A 466 43.00 -8.48 2.00
N ASP A 467 41.85 -9.03 1.63
CA ASP A 467 41.69 -10.12 0.61
C ASP A 467 40.20 -10.13 0.16
N PRO A 468 39.83 -10.20 -1.14
CA PRO A 468 38.48 -9.96 -1.62
C PRO A 468 37.80 -11.25 -2.10
N ARG A 469 36.84 -11.77 -1.31
CA ARG A 469 35.89 -12.79 -1.78
C ARG A 469 34.49 -12.52 -1.22
N ALA A 470 33.74 -11.65 -1.89
CA ALA A 470 32.29 -11.55 -1.74
C ALA A 470 31.64 -12.38 -2.87
N ARG A 471 30.93 -13.45 -2.53
CA ARG A 471 30.12 -14.21 -3.49
C ARG A 471 28.71 -13.62 -3.52
N LEU A 472 28.23 -13.29 -4.72
CA LEU A 472 26.88 -12.80 -5.00
C LEU A 472 25.92 -14.01 -5.06
N LEU A 473 24.86 -14.02 -4.26
CA LEU A 473 23.77 -15.00 -4.38
C LEU A 473 22.64 -14.38 -5.20
N ARG A 474 22.40 -14.88 -6.42
CA ARG A 474 21.23 -14.52 -7.23
C ARG A 474 20.08 -15.47 -6.90
N LEU A 475 19.00 -14.96 -6.32
CA LEU A 475 17.72 -15.67 -6.29
C LEU A 475 17.10 -15.53 -7.68
N ARG A 476 17.21 -16.58 -8.50
CA ARG A 476 16.37 -16.76 -9.70
C ARG A 476 15.35 -17.83 -9.36
N ASP A 477 14.09 -17.55 -9.66
CA ASP A 477 12.98 -18.51 -9.62
C ASP A 477 13.40 -19.85 -10.27
N ALA A 478 13.58 -20.88 -9.46
CA ALA A 478 13.78 -22.24 -9.93
C ALA A 478 12.41 -22.89 -10.20
N ARG A 479 11.75 -22.49 -11.30
CA ARG A 479 10.73 -23.31 -11.94
C ARG A 479 11.43 -24.32 -12.88
N ARG A 480 11.48 -25.57 -12.39
CA ARG A 480 11.56 -26.89 -13.06
C ARG A 480 12.22 -26.99 -14.43
N PHE A 481 13.17 -27.92 -14.54
CA PHE A 481 13.19 -28.90 -15.64
C PHE A 481 13.61 -30.27 -15.12
N SER A 482 12.66 -31.21 -15.13
CA SER A 482 12.90 -32.58 -15.56
C SER A 482 11.75 -32.93 -16.51
N LEU A 483 12.07 -32.84 -17.80
CA LEU A 483 11.30 -33.45 -18.88
C LEU A 483 11.24 -34.96 -18.65
N LEU A 484 10.04 -35.52 -18.72
CA LEU A 484 9.83 -36.88 -19.20
C LEU A 484 8.64 -36.81 -20.16
N HIS A 485 8.93 -37.12 -21.44
CA HIS A 485 7.98 -37.58 -22.45
C HIS A 485 6.97 -38.57 -21.81
N ARG A 486 5.69 -38.56 -22.13
CA ARG A 486 5.02 -38.52 -23.44
C ARG A 486 3.66 -37.84 -23.31
#